data_AF-A0A3M1PHB6-F1
#
_entry.id   AF-A0A3M1PHB6-F1
#
_cell.length_a   1.000
_cell.length_b   1.000
_cell.length_c   1.000
_cell.angle_alpha   90.00
_cell.angle_beta   90.00
_cell.angle_gamma   90.00
#
_symmetry.space_group_name_H-M   'P 1'
#
loop_
_entity.id
_entity.type
_entity.pdbx_description
1 polymer ?
#
loop_
_entity_poly.entity_id
_entity_poly.type
_entity_poly.pdbx_seq_one_letter_code
_entity_poly.pdbx_strand_id
1 'polypeptide(L)'
;MYAIEFTPEAVADLKSFRKFEQQKIVAGIDSQLRNTPTVETRNRFRMRPNEVAEWELRIGKYRVFYKVEEDMAIVSIEAIGFKVGNQLFVRGKRRFL
;
A
#
# COMPACT_ATOMS: atom_id res chain seq x y z
N MET A 1 12.44 -8.24 -10.45
CA MET A 1 12.45 -7.88 -9.02
C MET A 1 12.34 -6.37 -8.94
N TYR A 2 11.42 -5.85 -8.15
CA TYR A 2 11.11 -4.43 -8.08
C TYR A 2 11.74 -3.79 -6.84
N ALA A 3 12.27 -2.58 -6.99
CA ALA A 3 12.63 -1.72 -5.88
C ALA A 3 11.34 -1.16 -5.25
N ILE A 4 11.28 -1.16 -3.92
CA ILE A 4 10.12 -0.63 -3.19
C ILE A 4 10.53 0.70 -2.59
N GLU A 5 9.84 1.76 -2.98
CA GLU A 5 10.05 3.12 -2.52
C GLU A 5 8.80 3.62 -1.80
N PHE A 6 9.00 4.46 -0.79
CA PHE A 6 7.90 5.06 -0.04
C PHE A 6 7.94 6.57 -0.26
N THR A 7 6.81 7.14 -0.67
CA THR A 7 6.65 8.59 -0.67
C THR A 7 6.78 9.14 0.76
N PRO A 8 7.14 10.42 0.94
CA PRO A 8 7.15 11.05 2.26
C PRO A 8 5.82 10.87 3.00
N GLU A 9 4.70 10.90 2.28
CA GLU A 9 3.37 10.66 2.78
C GLU A 9 3.20 9.23 3.27
N ALA A 10 3.59 8.22 2.49
CA ALA A 10 3.52 6.83 2.91
C ALA A 10 4.43 6.54 4.11
N VAL A 11 5.60 7.18 4.21
CA VAL A 11 6.47 7.08 5.40
C VAL A 11 5.76 7.63 6.64
N ALA A 12 5.12 8.79 6.52
CA ALA A 12 4.40 9.39 7.64
C ALA A 12 3.12 8.59 8.00
N ASP A 13 2.47 7.97 7.02
CA ASP A 13 1.37 7.03 7.24
C ASP A 13 1.85 5.82 8.04
N LEU A 14 2.93 5.17 7.60
CA LEU A 14 3.52 4.02 8.25
C LEU A 14 3.89 4.34 9.71
N LYS A 15 4.52 5.50 9.94
CA LYS A 15 4.92 5.95 11.27
C LYS A 15 3.76 6.18 12.23
N SER A 16 2.52 6.33 11.74
CA SER A 16 1.34 6.46 12.59
C SER A 16 0.87 5.15 13.23
N PHE A 17 1.35 4.00 12.74
CA PHE A 17 1.03 2.68 13.29
C PHE A 17 1.97 2.27 14.43
N ARG A 18 1.58 1.28 15.25
CA ARG A 18 2.47 0.72 16.27
C ARG A 18 3.62 -0.06 15.62
N LYS A 19 4.75 -0.20 16.31
CA LYS A 19 5.97 -0.85 15.76
C LYS A 19 5.74 -2.25 15.19
N PHE A 20 4.97 -3.10 15.87
CA PHE A 20 4.66 -4.44 15.36
C PHE A 20 3.76 -4.40 14.12
N GLU A 21 2.86 -3.41 14.03
CA GLU A 21 2.02 -3.21 12.84
C GLU A 21 2.86 -2.74 11.66
N GLN A 22 3.81 -1.81 11.89
CA GLN A 22 4.78 -1.36 10.88
C GLN A 22 5.56 -2.55 10.30
N GLN A 23 6.13 -3.40 11.15
CA GLN A 23 6.87 -4.60 10.71
C GLN A 23 6.00 -5.54 9.87
N LYS A 24 4.75 -5.78 10.31
CA LYS A 24 3.81 -6.62 9.57
C LYS A 24 3.45 -6.02 8.20
N ILE A 25 3.27 -4.71 8.12
CA ILE A 25 2.98 -4.00 6.87
C ILE A 25 4.19 -4.11 5.94
N VAL A 26 5.38 -3.74 6.40
CA VAL A 26 6.61 -3.78 5.57
C VAL A 26 6.90 -5.19 5.06
N ALA A 27 6.82 -6.21 5.91
CA ALA A 27 7.01 -7.60 5.48
C ALA A 27 5.94 -8.05 4.47
N GLY A 28 4.70 -7.61 4.63
CA GLY A 28 3.62 -7.89 3.68
C GLY A 28 3.82 -7.18 2.34
N ILE A 29 4.28 -5.93 2.32
CA ILE A 29 4.64 -5.20 1.11
C ILE A 29 5.76 -5.94 0.38
N ASP A 30 6.82 -6.27 1.09
CA ASP A 30 8.00 -6.92 0.52
C ASP A 30 7.66 -8.26 -0.13
N SER A 31 7.01 -9.14 0.63
CA SER A 31 6.65 -10.49 0.17
C SER A 31 5.67 -10.48 -1.02
N GLN A 32 4.79 -9.48 -1.12
CA GLN A 32 3.75 -9.44 -2.14
C GLN A 32 4.14 -8.65 -3.39
N LEU A 33 5.00 -7.63 -3.28
CA LEU A 33 5.26 -6.70 -4.37
C LEU A 33 6.66 -6.84 -5.00
N ARG A 34 7.64 -7.42 -4.30
CA ARG A 34 9.02 -7.52 -4.79
C ARG A 34 9.15 -8.24 -6.13
N ASN A 35 8.28 -9.21 -6.41
CA ASN A 35 8.38 -10.05 -7.62
C ASN A 35 7.20 -9.93 -8.57
N THR A 36 5.98 -9.75 -8.06
CA THR A 36 4.75 -9.79 -8.89
C THR A 36 3.77 -8.66 -8.56
N PRO A 37 4.19 -7.37 -8.59
CA PRO A 37 3.35 -6.26 -8.16
C PRO A 37 2.16 -6.02 -9.10
N THR A 38 2.24 -6.40 -10.37
CA THR A 38 1.17 -6.16 -11.37
C THR A 38 0.25 -7.36 -11.60
N VAL A 39 0.44 -8.47 -10.88
CA VAL A 39 -0.39 -9.67 -11.04
C VAL A 39 -1.59 -9.59 -10.10
N GLU A 40 -2.83 -9.63 -10.58
CA GLU A 40 -3.98 -9.61 -9.67
C GLU A 40 -4.08 -10.87 -8.79
N THR A 41 -4.51 -10.68 -7.54
CA THR A 41 -4.82 -11.75 -6.58
C THR A 41 -6.00 -11.34 -5.71
N ARG A 42 -6.48 -12.25 -4.85
CA ARG A 42 -7.49 -11.92 -3.84
C ARG A 42 -7.11 -10.72 -2.93
N ASN A 43 -5.81 -10.50 -2.72
CA ASN A 43 -5.29 -9.47 -1.84
C ASN A 43 -4.67 -8.29 -2.59
N ARG A 44 -4.61 -8.32 -3.93
CA ARG A 44 -3.97 -7.29 -4.75
C ARG A 44 -4.78 -7.08 -6.02
N PHE A 45 -5.34 -5.91 -6.19
CA PHE A 45 -6.25 -5.66 -7.32
C PHE A 45 -6.09 -4.24 -7.83
N ARG A 46 -6.35 -4.07 -9.13
CA ARG A 46 -6.30 -2.77 -9.76
C ARG A 46 -7.50 -1.93 -9.32
N MET A 47 -7.22 -0.69 -8.96
CA MET A 47 -8.24 0.28 -8.57
C MET A 47 -8.88 0.89 -9.82
N ARG A 48 -10.05 1.50 -9.64
CA ARG A 48 -10.56 2.44 -10.65
C ARG A 48 -9.58 3.61 -10.76
N PRO A 49 -9.38 4.17 -11.97
CA PRO A 49 -8.49 5.31 -12.16
C PRO A 49 -8.78 6.42 -11.14
N ASN A 50 -7.75 6.81 -10.38
CA ASN A 50 -7.78 7.88 -9.39
C ASN A 50 -6.39 8.53 -9.32
N GLU A 51 -6.31 9.71 -8.72
CA GLU A 51 -5.06 10.50 -8.67
C GLU A 51 -4.01 9.92 -7.70
N VAL A 52 -4.45 9.10 -6.74
CA VAL A 52 -3.61 8.66 -5.63
C VAL A 52 -2.81 7.42 -6.00
N ALA A 53 -3.46 6.36 -6.48
CA ALA A 53 -2.79 5.09 -6.77
C ALA A 53 -3.57 4.22 -7.76
N GLU A 54 -2.85 3.34 -8.46
CA GLU A 54 -3.45 2.40 -9.40
C GLU A 54 -3.82 1.06 -8.77
N TRP A 55 -3.18 0.71 -7.65
CA TRP A 55 -3.31 -0.61 -7.04
C TRP A 55 -3.57 -0.53 -5.55
N GLU A 56 -4.39 -1.46 -5.05
CA GLU A 56 -4.56 -1.72 -3.62
C GLU A 56 -3.99 -3.09 -3.28
N LEU A 57 -3.12 -3.13 -2.26
CA LEU A 57 -2.68 -4.35 -1.57
C LEU A 57 -3.34 -4.43 -0.18
N ARG A 58 -3.89 -5.61 0.13
CA ARG A 58 -4.53 -5.93 1.41
C ARG A 58 -3.62 -6.80 2.26
N ILE A 59 -3.29 -6.30 3.45
CA ILE A 59 -2.54 -7.04 4.47
C ILE A 59 -3.41 -7.12 5.73
N GLY A 60 -4.32 -8.10 5.78
CA GLY A 60 -5.34 -8.17 6.82
C GLY A 60 -6.23 -6.91 6.84
N LYS A 61 -6.21 -6.16 7.95
CA LYS A 61 -6.94 -4.88 8.08
C LYS A 61 -6.26 -3.71 7.38
N TYR A 62 -4.98 -3.83 7.02
CA TYR A 62 -4.21 -2.74 6.40
C TYR A 62 -4.46 -2.67 4.90
N ARG A 63 -4.35 -1.47 4.36
CA ARG A 63 -4.46 -1.14 2.94
C ARG A 63 -3.23 -0.36 2.54
N VAL A 64 -2.56 -0.83 1.50
CA VAL A 64 -1.39 -0.20 0.92
C VAL A 64 -1.74 0.16 -0.51
N PHE A 65 -1.58 1.42 -0.85
CA PHE A 65 -1.88 1.98 -2.15
C PHE A 65 -0.57 2.28 -2.86
N TYR A 66 -0.42 1.83 -4.10
CA TYR A 66 0.85 1.94 -4.81
C TYR A 66 0.69 2.11 -6.32
N LYS A 67 1.76 2.60 -6.94
CA LYS A 67 1.97 2.67 -8.39
C LYS A 67 3.13 1.75 -8.78
N VAL A 68 3.13 1.31 -10.03
CA VAL A 68 4.23 0.51 -10.59
C VAL A 68 4.77 1.20 -11.82
N GLU A 69 6.06 1.50 -11.81
CA GLU A 69 6.80 1.95 -12.98
C GLU A 69 7.53 0.73 -13.55
N GLU A 70 6.89 0.04 -14.51
CA GLU A 70 7.36 -1.25 -15.03
C GLU A 70 8.73 -1.13 -15.73
N ASP A 71 8.95 -0.04 -16.48
CA ASP A 71 10.21 0.21 -17.19
C ASP A 71 11.41 0.37 -16.25
N MET A 72 11.19 0.93 -15.06
CA MET A 72 12.22 1.14 -14.04
C MET A 72 12.24 0.05 -12.97
N ALA A 73 11.29 -0.89 -13.02
CA ALA A 73 11.04 -1.88 -11.98
C ALA A 73 10.91 -1.23 -10.58
N ILE A 74 10.17 -0.13 -10.47
CA ILE A 74 9.89 0.56 -9.20
C ILE A 74 8.44 0.36 -8.78
N VAL A 75 8.24 0.09 -7.49
CA VAL A 75 6.94 0.12 -6.82
C VAL A 75 6.96 1.32 -5.85
N SER A 76 6.20 2.36 -6.17
CA SER A 76 6.03 3.53 -5.32
C SER A 76 4.83 3.33 -4.39
N ILE A 77 5.07 3.26 -3.08
CA ILE A 77 4.02 3.23 -2.07
C ILE A 77 3.54 4.66 -1.82
N GLU A 78 2.28 4.93 -2.16
CA GLU A 78 1.67 6.25 -2.17
C GLU A 78 0.96 6.57 -0.84
N ALA A 79 0.27 5.58 -0.26
CA ALA A 79 -0.46 5.74 0.99
C ALA A 79 -0.63 4.41 1.75
N ILE A 80 -0.72 4.50 3.09
CA ILE A 80 -0.95 3.36 3.96
C ILE A 80 -2.05 3.67 4.97
N GLY A 81 -3.05 2.80 5.01
CA GLY A 81 -4.19 2.94 5.91
C GLY A 81 -4.64 1.62 6.51
N PHE A 82 -5.73 1.70 7.26
CA PHE A 82 -6.43 0.52 7.79
C PHE A 82 -7.94 0.70 7.64
N LYS A 83 -8.67 -0.41 7.49
CA LYS A 83 -10.13 -0.39 7.48
C LYS A 83 -10.72 -0.72 8.84
N VAL A 84 -11.77 0.01 9.19
CA VAL A 84 -12.73 -0.35 10.26
C VAL A 84 -14.10 -0.42 9.59
N GLY A 85 -14.64 -1.63 9.48
CA GLY A 85 -15.80 -1.90 8.62
C GLY A 85 -15.52 -1.46 7.17
N ASN A 86 -16.37 -0.58 6.64
CA ASN A 86 -16.25 -0.08 5.26
C ASN A 86 -15.42 1.20 5.13
N GLN A 87 -14.97 1.79 6.23
CA GLN A 87 -14.26 3.07 6.24
C GLN A 87 -12.74 2.86 6.21
N LEU A 88 -12.05 3.66 5.40
CA LEU A 88 -10.58 3.73 5.37
C LEU A 88 -10.09 4.86 6.28
N PHE A 89 -9.08 4.57 7.09
CA PHE A 89 -8.41 5.55 7.93
C PHE A 89 -6.92 5.62 7.58
N VAL A 90 -6.41 6.85 7.43
CA VAL A 90 -5.00 7.16 7.22
C VAL A 90 -4.59 8.19 8.27
N ARG A 91 -3.59 7.87 9.10
CA ARG A 91 -3.17 8.68 10.27
C ARG A 91 -4.35 9.09 11.18
N GLY A 92 -5.29 8.17 11.40
CA GLY A 92 -6.48 8.40 12.22
C GLY A 92 -7.59 9.24 11.56
N LYS A 93 -7.40 9.73 10.33
CA LYS A 93 -8.41 10.49 9.59
C LYS A 93 -9.10 9.61 8.55
N ARG A 94 -10.43 9.72 8.45
CA ARG A 94 -11.19 9.03 7.40
C ARG A 94 -10.78 9.57 6.03
N ARG A 95 -10.58 8.67 5.07
CA ARG A 95 -10.26 9.00 3.67
C ARG A 95 -11.26 8.34 2.73
N PHE A 96 -11.40 8.96 1.57
CA PHE A 96 -12.12 8.43 0.41
C PHE A 96 -11.07 8.37 -0.70
N LEU A 97 -10.76 7.16 -1.15
CA LEU A 97 -9.84 6.85 -2.25
C LEU A 97 -10.61 6.05 -3.30
#